data_AF-A0A966U5E6-F1
#
_entry.id   AF-A0A966U5E6-F1
#
_cell.length_a   1.000
_cell.length_b   1.000
_cell.length_c   1.000
_cell.angle_alpha   90.00
_cell.angle_beta   90.00
_cell.angle_gamma   90.00
#
_symmetry.space_group_name_H-M   'P 1'
#
loop_
_entity.id
_entity.type
_entity.pdbx_description
1 polymer ?
#
loop_
_entity_poly.entity_id
_entity_poly.type
_entity_poly.pdbx_seq_one_letter_code
_entity_poly.pdbx_strand_id
1 'polypeptide(L)'
;MAVPPEWNSPERLEGVFPTADLCPLIDPSALVLPGQPAGRMHVAAAPDLVTLGPGGASLLLVDTPDYNSVEAENARRAEEILLRAEILIFVLQVDSYLVARNVEELARAARLATRLVVLLTKTRDAAQAWTAWDDLCRRLADDHGVGAPFAAKRADGKTLLDVVRAAPVHAWGRSEQPVLSDIVPQPGNGVQLVDLLAGYEARRVAWEGVAESAHAAALDARRLTGLARQARASAEKRRATLAADARAAGARVAGREFPLGAVLQALVGESRSTLPDWWRVVSAPVGWLMGGMETVAGAGGKLMGWIADQTGPTAPPGEPRDAVERRVLVQEAETLLDVWRSRADLKDLALDASRCARAREILLAAPLPGVSAEWETTLRHEATRWVRENPALAR
;
A
#
# COMPACT_ATOMS: atom_id res chain seq x y z
N MET A 1 5.69 26.82 28.18
CA MET A 1 6.88 27.19 27.42
C MET A 1 6.38 28.27 26.49
N ALA A 2 6.62 29.53 26.85
CA ALA A 2 6.20 30.67 26.04
C ALA A 2 6.89 30.54 24.68
N VAL A 3 6.13 30.63 23.60
CA VAL A 3 6.67 30.67 22.24
C VAL A 3 7.65 31.84 22.19
N PRO A 4 8.96 31.60 21.95
CA PRO A 4 9.96 32.66 21.99
C PRO A 4 9.61 33.79 21.00
N PRO A 5 9.86 35.07 21.32
CA PRO A 5 9.51 36.21 20.45
C PRO A 5 10.07 36.09 19.02
N GLU A 6 11.18 35.37 18.85
CA GLU A 6 11.82 35.07 17.57
C GLU A 6 10.98 34.17 16.63
N TRP A 7 9.91 33.54 17.11
CA TRP A 7 8.94 32.82 16.28
C TRP A 7 8.06 33.73 15.42
N ASN A 8 8.03 35.03 15.71
CA ASN A 8 7.34 36.02 14.87
C ASN A 8 8.17 36.41 13.63
N SER A 9 9.36 35.83 13.45
CA SER A 9 10.18 36.07 12.25
C SER A 9 9.58 35.35 11.03
N PRO A 10 9.56 35.97 9.84
CA PRO A 10 9.09 35.34 8.61
C PRO A 10 9.74 33.99 8.34
N GLU A 11 11.05 33.89 8.54
CA GLU A 11 11.86 32.66 8.35
C GLU A 11 11.39 31.48 9.21
N ARG A 12 10.96 31.73 10.45
CA ARG A 12 10.44 30.69 11.35
C ARG A 12 9.02 30.30 10.97
N LEU A 13 8.19 31.28 10.62
CA LEU A 13 6.81 31.03 10.21
C LEU A 13 6.76 30.26 8.89
N GLU A 14 7.69 30.49 7.95
CA GLU A 14 7.87 29.67 6.74
C GLU A 14 8.17 28.20 7.10
N GLY A 15 8.90 27.93 8.18
CA GLY A 15 9.10 26.58 8.68
C GLY A 15 7.83 25.91 9.21
N VAL A 16 6.90 26.69 9.78
CA VAL A 16 5.61 26.21 10.29
C VAL A 16 4.59 26.05 9.17
N PHE A 17 4.59 26.96 8.20
CA PHE A 17 3.69 27.01 7.06
C PHE A 17 4.47 27.07 5.73
N PRO A 18 5.18 25.99 5.35
CA PRO A 18 6.08 25.98 4.20
C PRO A 18 5.40 26.14 2.83
N THR A 19 4.08 25.98 2.80
CA THR A 19 3.25 26.05 1.59
C THR A 19 2.44 27.35 1.50
N ALA A 20 2.54 28.24 2.49
CA ALA A 20 1.73 29.44 2.60
C ALA A 20 2.47 30.71 2.15
N ASP A 21 1.76 31.64 1.48
CA ASP A 21 2.24 33.01 1.27
C ASP A 21 1.93 33.84 2.52
N LEU A 22 2.88 33.91 3.45
CA LEU A 22 2.68 34.59 4.74
C LEU A 22 2.82 36.11 4.58
N CYS A 23 1.78 36.83 4.99
CA CYS A 23 1.76 38.29 4.94
C CYS A 23 1.45 38.88 6.33
N PRO A 24 2.34 39.71 6.91
CA PRO A 24 2.06 40.40 8.14
C PRO A 24 0.77 41.23 8.05
N LEU A 25 -0.12 41.08 9.02
CA LEU A 25 -1.34 41.88 9.15
C LEU A 25 -1.01 43.16 9.91
N ILE A 26 -0.68 44.22 9.18
CA ILE A 26 -0.35 45.54 9.73
C ILE A 26 -1.60 46.41 9.90
N ASP A 27 -2.56 46.28 8.98
CA ASP A 27 -3.83 47.01 8.97
C ASP A 27 -4.99 46.02 8.78
N PRO A 28 -6.01 46.00 9.67
CA PRO A 28 -7.21 45.19 9.49
C PRO A 28 -7.91 45.36 8.15
N SER A 29 -7.78 46.53 7.51
CA SER A 29 -8.35 46.79 6.19
C SER A 29 -7.79 45.85 5.11
N ALA A 30 -6.58 45.30 5.30
CA ALA A 30 -5.95 44.36 4.39
C ALA A 30 -6.74 43.05 4.22
N LEU A 31 -7.54 42.67 5.23
CA LEU A 31 -8.43 41.50 5.20
C LEU A 31 -9.63 41.69 4.26
N VAL A 32 -9.97 42.94 3.93
CA VAL A 32 -11.18 43.29 3.17
C VAL A 32 -10.86 43.57 1.70
N LEU A 33 -9.58 43.64 1.32
CA LEU A 33 -9.17 44.06 -0.03
C LEU A 33 -9.57 43.02 -1.10
N PRO A 34 -10.50 43.34 -2.01
CA PRO A 34 -10.85 42.45 -3.11
C PRO A 34 -9.69 42.36 -4.12
N GLY A 35 -9.43 41.14 -4.62
CA GLY A 35 -8.38 40.90 -5.63
C GLY A 35 -6.99 40.53 -5.08
N GLN A 36 -6.88 40.24 -3.79
CA GLN A 36 -5.69 39.61 -3.22
C GLN A 36 -5.42 38.25 -3.93
N PRO A 37 -4.17 37.90 -4.21
CA PRO A 37 -3.83 36.59 -4.75
C PRO A 37 -4.28 35.48 -3.79
N ALA A 38 -4.92 34.44 -4.34
CA ALA A 38 -5.37 33.29 -3.56
C ALA A 38 -4.19 32.59 -2.86
N GLY A 39 -4.33 32.27 -1.57
CA GLY A 39 -3.30 31.57 -0.79
C GLY A 39 -2.46 32.43 0.15
N ARG A 40 -2.74 33.72 0.22
CA ARG A 40 -2.13 34.62 1.20
C ARG A 40 -2.72 34.38 2.59
N MET A 41 -1.87 34.15 3.57
CA MET A 41 -2.25 34.00 4.97
C MET A 41 -1.82 35.24 5.73
N HIS A 42 -2.79 35.90 6.36
CA HIS A 42 -2.52 37.06 7.19
C HIS A 42 -2.08 36.63 8.57
N VAL A 43 -0.92 37.14 8.99
CA VAL A 43 -0.29 36.82 10.26
C VAL A 43 -0.22 38.08 11.12
N ALA A 44 -0.91 38.07 12.25
CA ALA A 44 -0.67 39.04 13.31
C ALA A 44 0.04 38.36 14.48
N ALA A 45 1.22 38.87 14.83
CA ALA A 45 1.73 38.73 16.17
C ALA A 45 1.11 39.85 17.00
N ALA A 46 0.65 39.57 18.21
CA ALA A 46 0.09 40.59 19.08
C ALA A 46 1.14 41.04 20.12
N PRO A 47 2.03 42.01 19.81
CA PRO A 47 3.00 42.53 20.77
C PRO A 47 2.31 43.25 21.94
N ASP A 48 1.09 43.75 21.78
CA ASP A 48 0.35 44.43 22.87
C ASP A 48 -0.53 43.47 23.69
N LEU A 49 -0.73 42.21 23.24
CA LEU A 49 -1.21 41.14 24.12
C LEU A 49 -0.06 40.64 25.03
N VAL A 50 1.18 41.10 24.83
CA VAL A 50 2.34 40.81 25.71
C VAL A 50 2.21 41.49 27.08
N THR A 51 1.21 42.36 27.31
CA THR A 51 0.84 42.79 28.67
C THR A 51 0.08 41.71 29.47
N LEU A 52 0.02 40.46 29.02
CA LEU A 52 -0.54 39.32 29.77
C LEU A 52 0.45 38.70 30.79
N GLY A 53 1.37 39.52 31.30
CA GLY A 53 2.30 39.20 32.38
C GLY A 53 3.62 38.57 31.92
N PRO A 54 4.66 38.62 32.76
CA PRO A 54 5.96 38.00 32.47
C PRO A 54 5.79 36.48 32.30
N GLY A 55 5.78 36.01 31.04
CA GLY A 55 5.61 34.60 30.68
C GLY A 55 4.50 34.27 29.67
N GLY A 56 3.79 35.25 29.13
CA GLY A 56 2.76 35.04 28.10
C GLY A 56 3.28 34.37 26.81
N ALA A 57 2.44 33.57 26.15
CA ALA A 57 2.77 32.91 24.89
C ALA A 57 2.65 33.89 23.72
N SER A 58 3.52 33.77 22.71
CA SER A 58 3.33 34.49 21.44
C SER A 58 2.09 33.96 20.75
N LEU A 59 1.18 34.86 20.37
CA LEU A 59 -0.04 34.55 19.65
C LEU A 59 0.19 34.74 18.15
N LEU A 60 -0.12 33.71 17.36
CA LEU A 60 -0.20 33.77 15.91
C LEU A 60 -1.65 33.65 15.49
N LEU A 61 -2.23 34.73 14.95
CA LEU A 61 -3.55 34.67 14.33
C LEU A 61 -3.38 34.44 12.83
N VAL A 62 -4.05 33.41 12.32
CA VAL A 62 -4.07 33.06 10.90
C VAL A 62 -5.51 33.08 10.42
N ASP A 63 -5.82 33.94 9.47
CA ASP A 63 -7.08 33.87 8.74
C ASP A 63 -6.99 32.78 7.67
N THR A 64 -7.91 31.81 7.71
CA THR A 64 -7.91 30.68 6.78
C THR A 64 -8.79 31.01 5.58
N PRO A 65 -8.37 30.68 4.34
CA PRO A 65 -9.23 30.86 3.17
C PRO A 65 -10.53 30.09 3.39
N ASP A 66 -11.63 30.63 2.86
CA ASP A 66 -12.93 30.01 2.99
C ASP A 66 -12.88 28.57 2.42
N TYR A 67 -13.21 27.56 3.25
CA TYR A 67 -13.37 26.15 2.85
C TYR A 67 -14.30 26.02 1.64
N ASN A 68 -15.11 27.05 1.46
CA ASN A 68 -16.15 27.15 0.46
C ASN A 68 -15.69 27.61 -0.92
N SER A 69 -14.40 27.86 -1.12
CA SER A 69 -13.86 28.23 -2.42
C SER A 69 -14.05 27.09 -3.43
N VAL A 70 -14.35 27.42 -4.70
CA VAL A 70 -14.48 26.45 -5.80
C VAL A 70 -13.13 25.76 -6.12
N GLU A 71 -12.03 26.26 -5.56
CA GLU A 71 -10.68 25.79 -5.80
C GLU A 71 -10.27 24.75 -4.75
N ALA A 72 -10.10 23.49 -5.17
CA ALA A 72 -9.68 22.38 -4.32
C ALA A 72 -8.34 22.64 -3.58
N GLU A 73 -7.47 23.49 -4.15
CA GLU A 73 -6.20 23.88 -3.55
C GLU A 73 -6.39 24.71 -2.27
N ASN A 74 -7.39 25.59 -2.20
CA ASN A 74 -7.68 26.38 -0.99
C ASN A 74 -8.23 25.50 0.12
N ALA A 75 -9.05 24.50 -0.21
CA ALA A 75 -9.55 23.53 0.75
C ALA A 75 -8.40 22.69 1.36
N ARG A 76 -7.44 22.24 0.54
CA ARG A 76 -6.25 21.52 1.03
C ARG A 76 -5.41 22.40 1.95
N ARG A 77 -5.20 23.67 1.58
CA ARG A 77 -4.43 24.63 2.38
C ARG A 77 -5.11 24.92 3.72
N ALA A 78 -6.43 25.12 3.72
CA ALA A 78 -7.17 25.33 4.95
C ALA A 78 -7.01 24.13 5.89
N GLU A 79 -7.11 22.90 5.37
CA GLU A 79 -6.86 21.66 6.13
C GLU A 79 -5.41 21.56 6.67
N GLU A 80 -4.41 21.93 5.87
CA GLU A 80 -3.00 21.97 6.31
C GLU A 80 -2.78 22.95 7.49
N ILE A 81 -3.47 24.10 7.49
CA ILE A 81 -3.42 25.06 8.61
C ILE A 81 -4.10 24.48 9.84
N LEU A 82 -5.30 23.90 9.70
CA LEU A 82 -6.04 23.37 10.84
C LEU A 82 -5.28 22.26 11.57
N LEU A 83 -4.60 21.39 10.82
CA LEU A 83 -3.79 20.33 11.39
C LEU A 83 -2.63 20.85 12.26
N ARG A 84 -2.22 22.10 12.06
CA ARG A 84 -1.16 22.77 12.82
C ARG A 84 -1.68 23.73 13.88
N ALA A 85 -2.96 24.07 13.85
CA ALA A 85 -3.56 25.00 14.79
C ALA A 85 -3.77 24.34 16.15
N GLU A 86 -3.28 25.00 17.21
CA GLU A 86 -3.56 24.59 18.59
C GLU A 86 -5.01 24.90 18.97
N ILE A 87 -5.50 26.07 18.56
CA ILE A 87 -6.85 26.55 18.80
C ILE A 87 -7.50 26.93 17.46
N LEU A 88 -8.67 26.37 17.20
CA LEU A 88 -9.51 26.70 16.04
C LEU A 88 -10.73 27.47 16.54
N ILE A 89 -10.87 28.74 16.14
CA ILE A 89 -12.06 29.55 16.40
C ILE A 89 -13.01 29.40 15.20
N PHE A 90 -14.06 28.59 15.37
CA PHE A 90 -15.08 28.38 14.36
C PHE A 90 -16.15 29.46 14.47
N VAL A 91 -16.17 30.37 13.49
CA VAL A 91 -17.11 31.51 13.47
C VAL A 91 -18.40 31.10 12.77
N LEU A 92 -19.52 31.13 13.50
CA LEU A 92 -20.82 30.69 13.00
C LEU A 92 -21.86 31.80 13.16
N GLN A 93 -22.62 32.10 12.10
CA GLN A 93 -23.71 33.07 12.18
C GLN A 93 -24.98 32.40 12.70
N VAL A 94 -25.60 33.00 13.73
CA VAL A 94 -26.75 32.41 14.43
C VAL A 94 -27.95 32.14 13.52
N ASP A 95 -28.17 32.91 12.46
CA ASP A 95 -29.30 32.65 11.54
C ASP A 95 -29.03 31.50 10.55
N SER A 96 -27.81 30.98 10.50
CA SER A 96 -27.37 29.97 9.51
C SER A 96 -26.77 28.71 10.12
N TYR A 97 -26.90 28.52 11.42
CA TYR A 97 -26.20 27.46 12.15
C TYR A 97 -26.56 26.03 11.71
N LEU A 98 -27.76 25.82 11.15
CA LEU A 98 -28.21 24.52 10.60
C LEU A 98 -28.05 24.41 9.07
N VAL A 99 -27.45 25.39 8.40
CA VAL A 99 -27.13 25.25 6.99
C VAL A 99 -26.20 24.05 6.84
N ALA A 100 -26.58 23.09 5.99
CA ALA A 100 -25.88 21.80 5.84
C ALA A 100 -24.36 21.98 5.70
N ARG A 101 -23.95 22.97 4.91
CA ARG A 101 -22.55 23.33 4.71
C ARG A 101 -21.82 23.75 5.99
N ASN A 102 -22.44 24.58 6.81
CA ASN A 102 -21.85 25.00 8.09
C ASN A 102 -21.70 23.82 9.04
N VAL A 103 -22.65 22.87 8.99
CA VAL A 103 -22.59 21.64 9.78
C VAL A 103 -21.48 20.72 9.29
N GLU A 104 -21.32 20.54 7.98
CA GLU A 104 -20.23 19.78 7.38
C GLU A 104 -18.86 20.34 7.78
N GLU A 105 -18.70 21.66 7.71
CA GLU A 105 -17.45 22.32 8.10
C GLU A 105 -17.21 22.31 9.61
N LEU A 106 -18.26 22.37 10.43
CA LEU A 106 -18.13 22.14 11.87
C LEU A 106 -17.68 20.70 12.17
N ALA A 107 -18.19 19.70 11.45
CA ALA A 107 -17.75 18.32 11.60
C ALA A 107 -16.27 18.16 11.20
N ARG A 108 -15.85 18.83 10.11
CA ARG A 108 -14.44 18.86 9.68
C ARG A 108 -13.56 19.53 10.75
N ALA A 109 -13.96 20.70 11.24
CA ALA A 109 -13.27 21.43 12.30
C ALA A 109 -13.15 20.58 13.57
N ALA A 110 -14.23 19.94 14.03
CA ALA A 110 -14.22 19.07 15.20
C ALA A 110 -13.31 17.84 15.04
N ARG A 111 -13.12 17.35 13.81
CA ARG A 111 -12.23 16.23 13.50
C ARG A 111 -10.75 16.63 13.56
N LEU A 112 -10.42 17.83 13.09
CA LEU A 112 -9.03 18.28 12.91
C LEU A 112 -8.51 19.11 14.08
N ALA A 113 -9.37 19.87 14.76
CA ALA A 113 -8.95 20.81 15.79
C ALA A 113 -8.42 20.09 17.03
N THR A 114 -7.23 20.47 17.48
CA THR A 114 -6.74 20.12 18.82
C THR A 114 -7.70 20.69 19.88
N ARG A 115 -7.99 22.00 19.80
CA ARG A 115 -9.00 22.67 20.62
C ARG A 115 -9.96 23.46 19.73
N LEU A 116 -11.24 23.09 19.76
CA LEU A 116 -12.31 23.82 19.10
C LEU A 116 -12.89 24.89 20.03
N VAL A 117 -13.07 26.11 19.52
CA VAL A 117 -13.81 27.21 20.14
C VAL A 117 -14.87 27.65 19.14
N VAL A 118 -16.10 27.89 19.59
CA VAL A 118 -17.19 28.32 18.71
C VAL A 118 -17.57 29.76 19.01
N LEU A 119 -17.51 30.63 18.01
CA LEU A 119 -17.93 32.03 18.12
C LEU A 119 -19.23 32.24 17.33
N LEU A 120 -20.33 32.41 18.05
CA LEU A 120 -21.65 32.73 17.50
C LEU A 120 -21.77 34.22 17.25
N THR A 121 -21.94 34.60 15.99
CA THR A 121 -21.93 36.00 15.53
C THR A 121 -23.28 36.46 15.01
N LYS A 122 -23.39 37.79 14.82
CA LYS A 122 -24.61 38.47 14.36
C LYS A 122 -25.81 38.21 15.27
N THR A 123 -25.54 38.08 16.57
CA THR A 123 -26.56 37.81 17.58
C THR A 123 -27.22 39.12 18.00
N ARG A 124 -28.52 39.10 18.31
CA ARG A 124 -29.21 40.25 18.91
C ARG A 124 -28.85 40.40 20.38
N ASP A 125 -28.75 39.27 21.05
CA ASP A 125 -28.32 39.10 22.43
C ASP A 125 -27.69 37.72 22.61
N ALA A 126 -27.02 37.53 23.75
CA ALA A 126 -26.38 36.26 24.07
C ALA A 126 -27.39 35.10 24.24
N ALA A 127 -28.62 35.37 24.69
CA ALA A 127 -29.63 34.33 24.91
C ALA A 127 -30.08 33.67 23.60
N GLN A 128 -30.19 34.45 22.52
CA GLN A 128 -30.41 33.94 21.17
C GLN A 128 -29.29 32.98 20.75
N ALA A 129 -28.04 33.34 21.02
CA ALA A 129 -26.88 32.52 20.72
C ALA A 129 -26.94 31.17 21.44
N TRP A 130 -27.22 31.18 22.75
CA TRP A 130 -27.32 29.97 23.56
C TRP A 130 -28.46 29.06 23.12
N THR A 131 -29.61 29.66 22.76
CA THR A 131 -30.75 28.90 22.23
C THR A 131 -30.39 28.19 20.93
N ALA A 132 -29.69 28.89 20.02
CA ALA A 132 -29.23 28.30 18.75
C ALA A 132 -28.18 27.21 18.98
N TRP A 133 -27.26 27.41 19.92
CA TRP A 133 -26.25 26.43 20.29
C TRP A 133 -26.87 25.14 20.87
N ASP A 134 -27.83 25.28 21.79
CA ASP A 134 -28.50 24.15 22.40
C ASP A 134 -29.35 23.38 21.37
N ASP A 135 -29.99 24.10 20.43
CA ASP A 135 -30.68 23.44 19.31
C ASP A 135 -29.68 22.69 18.41
N LEU A 136 -28.56 23.31 18.05
CA LEU A 136 -27.50 22.67 17.27
C LEU A 136 -27.05 21.37 17.95
N CYS A 137 -26.62 21.44 19.21
CA CYS A 137 -26.15 20.28 19.97
C CYS A 137 -27.20 19.17 20.10
N ARG A 138 -28.49 19.52 20.10
CA ARG A 138 -29.59 18.55 20.09
C ARG A 138 -29.75 17.90 18.73
N ARG A 139 -29.66 18.66 17.64
CA ARG A 139 -29.72 18.16 16.25
C ARG A 139 -28.52 17.28 15.90
N LEU A 140 -27.33 17.64 16.37
CA LEU A 140 -26.11 16.86 16.15
C LEU A 140 -26.07 15.55 16.95
N ALA A 141 -26.93 15.41 17.95
CA ALA A 141 -27.06 14.18 18.74
C ALA A 141 -27.94 13.11 18.08
N ASP A 142 -28.63 13.45 17.00
CA ASP A 142 -29.35 12.47 16.19
C ASP A 142 -28.34 11.73 15.30
N ASP A 143 -28.24 10.41 15.45
CA ASP A 143 -27.34 9.57 14.65
C ASP A 143 -27.76 9.51 13.16
N HIS A 144 -28.87 10.16 12.79
CA HIS A 144 -29.37 10.30 11.43
C HIS A 144 -29.35 11.75 10.93
N GLY A 145 -29.42 11.91 9.61
CA GLY A 145 -29.49 13.21 8.95
C GLY A 145 -28.29 14.10 9.28
N VAL A 146 -28.55 15.25 9.90
CA VAL A 146 -27.56 16.30 10.19
C VAL A 146 -26.51 15.86 11.21
N GLY A 147 -26.86 15.00 12.15
CA GLY A 147 -25.92 14.52 13.19
C GLY A 147 -25.12 13.27 12.81
N ALA A 148 -25.46 12.59 11.70
CA ALA A 148 -24.78 11.36 11.28
C ALA A 148 -23.24 11.48 11.19
N PRO A 149 -22.63 12.59 10.70
CA PRO A 149 -21.18 12.74 10.71
C PRO A 149 -20.58 12.80 12.12
N PHE A 150 -21.35 13.22 13.12
CA PHE A 150 -20.86 13.50 14.48
C PHE A 150 -20.73 12.26 15.37
N ALA A 151 -21.30 11.14 14.96
CA ALA A 151 -21.06 9.82 15.56
C ALA A 151 -19.64 9.27 15.26
N ALA A 152 -18.93 9.84 14.28
CA ALA A 152 -17.57 9.44 13.95
C ALA A 152 -16.61 9.70 15.12
N LYS A 153 -15.63 8.80 15.30
CA LYS A 153 -14.61 8.90 16.35
C LYS A 153 -13.31 9.51 15.83
N ARG A 154 -12.67 10.31 16.68
CA ARG A 154 -11.28 10.76 16.51
C ARG A 154 -10.28 9.70 16.93
N ALA A 155 -9.01 9.98 16.68
CA ALA A 155 -7.89 9.16 17.14
C ALA A 155 -7.84 9.04 18.67
N ASP A 156 -8.31 10.06 19.40
CA ASP A 156 -8.42 10.05 20.87
C ASP A 156 -9.62 9.24 21.41
N GLY A 157 -10.45 8.68 20.52
CA GLY A 157 -11.61 7.85 20.85
C GLY A 157 -12.90 8.62 21.16
N LYS A 158 -12.85 9.96 21.24
CA LYS A 158 -14.05 10.80 21.42
C LYS A 158 -14.83 10.89 20.11
N THR A 159 -16.15 11.04 20.22
CA THR A 159 -16.98 11.37 19.06
C THR A 159 -16.81 12.84 18.69
N LEU A 160 -17.09 13.21 17.44
CA LEU A 160 -17.07 14.64 17.07
C LEU A 160 -18.11 15.43 17.88
N LEU A 161 -19.24 14.82 18.23
CA LEU A 161 -20.23 15.43 19.12
C LEU A 161 -19.65 15.75 20.50
N ASP A 162 -18.85 14.85 21.08
CA ASP A 162 -18.20 15.09 22.38
C ASP A 162 -17.26 16.29 22.31
N VAL A 163 -16.51 16.42 21.19
CA VAL A 163 -15.61 17.56 20.96
C VAL A 163 -16.41 18.86 20.85
N VAL A 164 -17.50 18.87 20.07
CA VAL A 164 -18.35 20.04 19.90
C VAL A 164 -18.98 20.46 21.22
N ARG A 165 -19.53 19.52 22.00
CA ARG A 165 -20.15 19.81 23.30
C ARG A 165 -19.16 20.33 24.34
N ALA A 166 -17.90 19.90 24.26
CA ALA A 166 -16.84 20.34 25.16
C ALA A 166 -16.18 21.66 24.72
N ALA A 167 -16.50 22.19 23.55
CA ALA A 167 -15.91 23.42 23.03
C ALA A 167 -16.36 24.63 23.88
N PRO A 168 -15.46 25.57 24.22
CA PRO A 168 -15.85 26.89 24.68
C PRO A 168 -16.70 27.59 23.61
N VAL A 169 -17.82 28.16 24.03
CA VAL A 169 -18.75 28.86 23.15
C VAL A 169 -18.86 30.30 23.58
N HIS A 170 -18.77 31.21 22.62
CA HIS A 170 -18.86 32.64 22.82
C HIS A 170 -19.94 33.24 21.91
N ALA A 171 -20.55 34.33 22.36
CA ALA A 171 -21.52 35.10 21.61
C ALA A 171 -21.00 36.51 21.35
N TRP A 172 -21.23 37.00 20.14
CA TRP A 172 -20.87 38.36 19.76
C TRP A 172 -22.01 39.03 18.96
N GLY A 173 -22.48 40.15 19.48
CA GLY A 173 -23.35 41.08 18.77
C GLY A 173 -22.49 41.98 17.88
N ARG A 174 -22.88 42.18 16.63
CA ARG A 174 -22.09 43.01 15.70
C ARG A 174 -21.97 44.43 16.26
N SER A 175 -20.74 44.94 16.35
CA SER A 175 -20.41 46.31 16.76
C SER A 175 -19.67 47.04 15.63
N GLU A 176 -19.88 48.37 15.52
CA GLU A 176 -19.10 49.23 14.63
C GLU A 176 -17.68 49.47 15.16
N GLN A 177 -17.49 49.33 16.47
CA GLN A 177 -16.20 49.41 17.15
C GLN A 177 -15.99 48.09 17.90
N PRO A 178 -15.49 47.05 17.22
CA PRO A 178 -15.34 45.73 17.84
C PRO A 178 -14.30 45.80 18.97
N VAL A 179 -14.72 45.41 20.18
CA VAL A 179 -13.82 45.23 21.33
C VAL A 179 -13.93 43.80 21.84
N LEU A 180 -12.81 43.20 22.26
CA LEU A 180 -12.80 41.80 22.76
C LEU A 180 -13.73 41.59 23.97
N SER A 181 -13.94 42.63 24.79
CA SER A 181 -14.87 42.59 25.92
C SER A 181 -16.33 42.41 25.52
N ASP A 182 -16.69 42.69 24.27
CA ASP A 182 -18.05 42.50 23.75
C ASP A 182 -18.36 41.02 23.46
N ILE A 183 -17.34 40.16 23.49
CA ILE A 183 -17.47 38.72 23.25
C ILE A 183 -17.75 38.02 24.58
N VAL A 184 -18.98 37.54 24.74
CA VAL A 184 -19.46 37.00 26.01
C VAL A 184 -19.39 35.47 25.99
N PRO A 185 -18.76 34.81 26.99
CA PRO A 185 -18.73 33.35 27.06
C PRO A 185 -20.08 32.77 27.49
N GLN A 186 -20.36 31.53 27.10
CA GLN A 186 -21.54 30.79 27.55
C GLN A 186 -21.52 30.62 29.07
N PRO A 187 -22.66 30.83 29.76
CA PRO A 187 -22.78 30.57 31.19
C PRO A 187 -22.33 29.14 31.54
N GLY A 188 -21.50 29.00 32.58
CA GLY A 188 -20.98 27.71 33.04
C GLY A 188 -19.73 27.20 32.33
N ASN A 189 -19.32 27.79 31.19
CA ASN A 189 -18.09 27.41 30.46
C ASN A 189 -16.92 28.40 30.69
N GLY A 190 -17.16 29.51 31.42
CA GLY A 190 -16.21 30.25 32.27
C GLY A 190 -14.96 30.92 31.66
N VAL A 191 -14.45 30.46 30.52
CA VAL A 191 -13.17 30.94 29.97
C VAL A 191 -13.43 32.09 29.01
N GLN A 192 -12.84 33.25 29.30
CA GLN A 192 -12.91 34.39 28.41
C GLN A 192 -12.10 34.11 27.14
N LEU A 193 -12.56 34.64 26.01
CA LEU A 193 -11.81 34.46 24.75
C LEU A 193 -10.41 35.07 24.86
N VAL A 194 -10.26 36.21 25.55
CA VAL A 194 -8.95 36.83 25.79
C VAL A 194 -8.00 35.91 26.55
N ASP A 195 -8.49 35.11 27.49
CA ASP A 195 -7.66 34.16 28.23
C ASP A 195 -7.17 33.03 27.32
N LEU A 196 -8.04 32.51 26.43
CA LEU A 196 -7.65 31.52 25.43
C LEU A 196 -6.57 32.07 24.48
N LEU A 197 -6.75 33.31 24.01
CA LEU A 197 -5.77 34.01 23.17
C LEU A 197 -4.47 34.33 23.93
N ALA A 198 -4.54 34.50 25.25
CA ALA A 198 -3.38 34.66 26.13
C ALA A 198 -2.58 33.37 26.34
N GLY A 199 -3.09 32.25 25.83
CA GLY A 199 -2.51 30.93 26.04
C GLY A 199 -2.94 30.27 27.35
N TYR A 200 -4.14 30.59 27.87
CA TYR A 200 -4.77 29.80 28.92
C TYR A 200 -4.79 28.33 28.49
N GLU A 201 -4.18 27.47 29.31
CA GLU A 201 -3.98 26.05 29.03
C GLU A 201 -3.14 25.72 27.78
N ALA A 202 -2.43 26.68 27.17
CA ALA A 202 -1.61 26.45 25.96
C ALA A 202 -0.66 25.26 26.10
N ARG A 203 -0.05 25.09 27.28
CA ARG A 203 0.78 23.91 27.56
C ARG A 203 -0.03 22.62 27.46
N ARG A 204 -1.23 22.55 28.02
CA ARG A 204 -2.08 21.35 27.97
C ARG A 204 -2.52 21.09 26.54
N VAL A 205 -3.01 22.12 25.84
CA VAL A 205 -3.45 22.04 24.44
C VAL A 205 -2.31 21.54 23.53
N ALA A 206 -1.11 22.11 23.66
CA ALA A 206 0.05 21.66 22.89
C ALA A 206 0.41 20.19 23.19
N TRP A 207 0.37 19.76 24.45
CA TRP A 207 0.60 18.35 24.80
C TRP A 207 -0.50 17.42 24.29
N GLU A 208 -1.76 17.83 24.32
CA GLU A 208 -2.88 17.09 23.75
C GLU A 208 -2.69 16.89 22.25
N GLY A 209 -2.34 17.96 21.52
CA GLY A 209 -2.08 17.89 20.07
C GLY A 209 -0.90 16.99 19.71
N VAL A 210 0.21 17.07 20.46
CA VAL A 210 1.37 16.17 20.28
C VAL A 210 0.99 14.72 20.58
N ALA A 211 0.24 14.47 21.66
CA ALA A 211 -0.18 13.13 22.03
C ALA A 211 -1.13 12.50 20.99
N GLU A 212 -2.10 13.27 20.50
CA GLU A 212 -3.02 12.82 19.44
C GLU A 212 -2.27 12.51 18.14
N SER A 213 -1.38 13.40 17.72
CA SER A 213 -0.54 13.22 16.52
C SER A 213 0.35 11.99 16.64
N ALA A 214 0.99 11.79 17.80
CA ALA A 214 1.83 10.62 18.06
C ALA A 214 1.02 9.31 18.08
N HIS A 215 -0.19 9.34 18.64
CA HIS A 215 -1.08 8.18 18.65
C HIS A 215 -1.53 7.81 17.24
N ALA A 216 -1.97 8.79 16.44
CA ALA A 216 -2.36 8.60 15.05
C ALA A 216 -1.21 8.01 14.22
N ALA A 217 0.00 8.58 14.36
CA ALA A 217 1.20 8.08 13.68
C ALA A 217 1.54 6.64 14.09
N ALA A 218 1.37 6.27 15.37
CA ALA A 218 1.59 4.91 15.84
C ALA A 218 0.58 3.91 15.25
N LEU A 219 -0.69 4.29 15.14
CA LEU A 219 -1.72 3.47 14.49
C LEU A 219 -1.42 3.27 13.00
N ASP A 220 -1.02 4.32 12.30
CA ASP A 220 -0.64 4.23 10.89
C ASP A 220 0.61 3.39 10.68
N ALA A 221 1.65 3.56 11.50
CA ALA A 221 2.84 2.73 11.46
C ALA A 221 2.51 1.25 11.68
N ARG A 222 1.60 0.94 12.61
CA ARG A 222 1.12 -0.43 12.85
C ARG A 222 0.37 -0.98 11.63
N ARG A 223 -0.52 -0.17 11.02
CA ARG A 223 -1.26 -0.54 9.81
C ARG A 223 -0.31 -0.83 8.65
N LEU A 224 0.62 0.08 8.36
CA LEU A 224 1.62 -0.06 7.30
C LEU A 224 2.53 -1.27 7.53
N THR A 225 2.94 -1.52 8.76
CA THR A 225 3.71 -2.73 9.13
C THR A 225 2.90 -4.00 8.86
N GLY A 226 1.60 -3.99 9.18
CA GLY A 226 0.69 -5.10 8.87
C GLY A 226 0.59 -5.38 7.38
N LEU A 227 0.37 -4.34 6.57
CA LEU A 227 0.33 -4.42 5.12
C LEU A 227 1.65 -4.92 4.53
N ALA A 228 2.78 -4.41 5.02
CA ALA A 228 4.11 -4.84 4.59
C ALA A 228 4.37 -6.33 4.89
N ARG A 229 3.96 -6.82 6.07
CA ARG A 229 4.07 -8.25 6.43
C ARG A 229 3.22 -9.13 5.52
N GLN A 230 1.99 -8.72 5.23
CA GLN A 230 1.11 -9.44 4.31
C GLN A 230 1.68 -9.46 2.88
N ALA A 231 2.17 -8.33 2.38
CA ALA A 231 2.81 -8.24 1.08
C ALA A 231 4.04 -9.14 0.99
N ARG A 232 4.88 -9.17 2.03
CA ARG A 232 6.04 -10.07 2.13
C ARG A 232 5.63 -11.53 2.11
N ALA A 233 4.70 -11.96 2.95
CA ALA A 233 4.24 -13.34 3.01
C ALA A 233 3.65 -13.81 1.66
N SER A 234 2.88 -12.95 0.99
CA SER A 234 2.35 -13.20 -0.35
C SER A 234 3.46 -13.30 -1.40
N ALA A 235 4.50 -12.45 -1.33
CA ALA A 235 5.65 -12.53 -2.21
C ALA A 235 6.47 -13.81 -1.99
N GLU A 236 6.70 -14.21 -0.75
CA GLU A 236 7.40 -15.46 -0.39
C GLU A 236 6.64 -16.70 -0.89
N LYS A 237 5.32 -16.74 -0.69
CA LYS A 237 4.46 -17.81 -1.21
C LYS A 237 4.53 -17.89 -2.74
N ARG A 238 4.40 -16.76 -3.44
CA ARG A 238 4.52 -16.70 -4.91
C ARG A 238 5.89 -17.20 -5.37
N ARG A 239 6.97 -16.75 -4.73
CA ARG A 239 8.33 -17.21 -5.04
C ARG A 239 8.48 -18.71 -4.88
N ALA A 240 7.96 -19.29 -3.79
CA ALA A 240 8.00 -20.72 -3.55
C ALA A 240 7.24 -21.51 -4.63
N THR A 241 6.07 -21.01 -5.04
CA THR A 241 5.28 -21.60 -6.13
C THR A 241 5.99 -21.53 -7.47
N LEU A 242 6.48 -20.35 -7.88
CA LEU A 242 7.23 -20.18 -9.13
C LEU A 242 8.49 -21.07 -9.17
N ALA A 243 9.19 -21.21 -8.03
CA ALA A 243 10.33 -22.10 -7.92
C ALA A 243 9.96 -23.59 -7.97
N ALA A 244 8.76 -23.98 -7.54
CA ALA A 244 8.25 -25.34 -7.70
C ALA A 244 7.90 -25.62 -9.17
N ASP A 245 7.21 -24.69 -9.84
CA ASP A 245 6.86 -24.79 -11.26
C ASP A 245 8.11 -24.89 -12.14
N ALA A 246 9.11 -24.04 -11.88
CA ALA A 246 10.39 -24.06 -12.59
C ALA A 246 11.14 -25.38 -12.40
N ARG A 247 11.17 -25.94 -11.18
CA ARG A 247 11.77 -27.26 -10.92
C ARG A 247 11.03 -28.38 -11.64
N ALA A 248 9.69 -28.34 -11.66
CA ALA A 248 8.89 -29.34 -12.37
C ALA A 248 9.12 -29.28 -13.89
N ALA A 249 9.24 -28.10 -14.47
CA ALA A 249 9.60 -27.94 -15.88
C ALA A 249 11.02 -28.42 -16.18
N GLY A 250 12.00 -28.05 -15.34
CA GLY A 250 13.36 -28.56 -15.46
C GLY A 250 13.43 -30.09 -15.44
N ALA A 251 12.64 -30.74 -14.58
CA ALA A 251 12.52 -32.20 -14.55
C ALA A 251 11.93 -32.79 -15.84
N ARG A 252 10.98 -32.11 -16.50
CA ARG A 252 10.43 -32.53 -17.81
C ARG A 252 11.43 -32.36 -18.94
N VAL A 253 12.19 -31.26 -18.95
CA VAL A 253 13.26 -31.02 -19.93
C VAL A 253 14.32 -32.13 -19.81
N ALA A 254 14.80 -32.38 -18.59
CA ALA A 254 15.75 -33.46 -18.32
C ALA A 254 15.18 -34.84 -18.69
N GLY A 255 13.92 -35.13 -18.35
CA GLY A 255 13.27 -36.38 -18.71
C GLY A 255 13.17 -36.65 -20.21
N ARG A 256 13.09 -35.60 -21.03
CA ARG A 256 13.02 -35.69 -22.50
C ARG A 256 14.40 -35.77 -23.19
N GLU A 257 15.47 -35.37 -22.50
CA GLU A 257 16.84 -35.56 -22.97
C GLU A 257 17.28 -37.02 -23.02
N PHE A 258 16.57 -37.92 -22.33
CA PHE A 258 16.91 -39.34 -22.33
C PHE A 258 16.12 -40.04 -23.44
N PRO A 259 16.64 -40.16 -24.68
CA PRO A 259 16.04 -41.06 -25.63
C PRO A 259 16.11 -42.42 -24.97
N LEU A 260 14.95 -43.01 -24.71
CA LEU A 260 14.84 -44.34 -24.16
C LEU A 260 15.64 -45.35 -25.02
N GLY A 261 15.92 -45.02 -26.29
CA GLY A 261 16.87 -45.69 -27.17
C GLY A 261 18.33 -45.75 -26.67
N ALA A 262 18.87 -44.74 -25.98
CA ALA A 262 20.22 -44.78 -25.40
C ALA A 262 20.27 -45.65 -24.12
N VAL A 263 19.20 -45.59 -23.31
CA VAL A 263 19.03 -46.48 -22.15
C VAL A 263 18.82 -47.92 -22.60
N LEU A 264 18.01 -48.14 -23.63
CA LEU A 264 17.83 -49.44 -24.28
C LEU A 264 19.11 -49.94 -24.95
N GLN A 265 19.88 -49.09 -25.61
CA GLN A 265 21.19 -49.47 -26.17
C GLN A 265 22.20 -49.82 -25.08
N ALA A 266 22.20 -49.10 -23.95
CA ALA A 266 23.01 -49.45 -22.79
C ALA A 266 22.56 -50.79 -22.19
N LEU A 267 21.25 -51.01 -22.02
CA LEU A 267 20.68 -52.28 -21.54
C LEU A 267 20.95 -53.44 -22.51
N VAL A 268 20.84 -53.22 -23.82
CA VAL A 268 21.13 -54.21 -24.88
C VAL A 268 22.63 -54.47 -25.01
N GLY A 269 23.46 -53.44 -24.88
CA GLY A 269 24.91 -53.56 -24.88
C GLY A 269 25.40 -54.35 -23.66
N GLU A 270 24.85 -54.04 -22.49
CA GLU A 270 25.18 -54.72 -21.25
C GLU A 270 24.63 -56.16 -21.26
N SER A 271 23.39 -56.39 -21.70
CA SER A 271 22.82 -57.75 -21.81
C SER A 271 23.65 -58.63 -22.75
N ARG A 272 24.08 -58.10 -23.91
CA ARG A 272 24.99 -58.78 -24.86
C ARG A 272 26.37 -59.08 -24.26
N SER A 273 26.88 -58.22 -23.38
CA SER A 273 28.16 -58.40 -22.70
C SER A 273 28.09 -59.51 -21.63
N THR A 274 26.94 -59.69 -20.98
CA THR A 274 26.70 -60.76 -19.98
C THR A 274 26.29 -62.12 -20.56
N LEU A 275 26.00 -62.21 -21.86
CA LEU A 275 25.67 -63.48 -22.51
C LEU A 275 26.92 -64.34 -22.77
N PRO A 276 26.87 -65.68 -22.55
CA PRO A 276 27.95 -66.60 -22.87
C PRO A 276 28.34 -66.55 -24.36
N ASP A 277 29.63 -66.70 -24.68
CA ASP A 277 30.17 -66.52 -26.04
C ASP A 277 29.48 -67.36 -27.12
N TRP A 278 28.98 -68.55 -26.77
CA TRP A 278 28.24 -69.43 -27.68
C TRP A 278 26.87 -68.87 -28.10
N TRP A 279 26.25 -68.01 -27.28
CA TRP A 279 24.98 -67.35 -27.60
C TRP A 279 25.17 -66.14 -28.53
N ARG A 280 26.34 -65.48 -28.50
CA ARG A 280 26.64 -64.37 -29.43
C ARG A 280 26.72 -64.84 -30.89
N VAL A 281 27.12 -66.10 -31.12
CA VAL A 281 27.18 -66.73 -32.44
C VAL A 281 25.79 -67.15 -32.93
N VAL A 282 24.92 -67.64 -32.03
CA VAL A 282 23.56 -68.11 -32.36
C VAL A 282 22.59 -66.94 -32.58
N SER A 283 22.84 -65.78 -31.97
CA SER A 283 22.01 -64.56 -32.11
C SER A 283 22.42 -63.65 -33.27
N ALA A 284 23.58 -63.88 -33.90
CA ALA A 284 24.05 -63.10 -35.06
C ALA A 284 23.09 -63.11 -36.28
N PRO A 285 22.39 -64.22 -36.62
CA PRO A 285 21.40 -64.21 -37.71
C PRO A 285 20.11 -63.46 -37.34
N VAL A 286 19.81 -63.34 -36.03
CA VAL A 286 18.61 -62.63 -35.52
C VAL A 286 18.80 -61.10 -35.60
N GLY A 287 20.03 -60.62 -35.46
CA GLY A 287 20.37 -59.20 -35.66
C GLY A 287 20.15 -58.70 -37.08
N TRP A 288 20.22 -59.60 -38.07
CA TRP A 288 19.94 -59.29 -39.48
C TRP A 288 18.43 -59.30 -39.77
N LEU A 289 17.66 -60.17 -39.09
CA LEU A 289 16.19 -60.22 -39.15
C LEU A 289 15.50 -59.03 -38.44
N MET A 290 16.15 -58.42 -37.45
CA MET A 290 15.67 -57.18 -36.79
C MET A 290 15.79 -55.92 -37.68
N GLY A 291 16.47 -55.99 -38.83
CA GLY A 291 16.38 -54.97 -39.87
C GLY A 291 15.09 -55.03 -40.70
N GLY A 292 14.22 -56.03 -40.48
CA GLY A 292 13.06 -56.30 -41.33
C GLY A 292 11.82 -56.90 -40.68
N MET A 293 11.56 -56.73 -39.37
CA MET A 293 10.31 -57.23 -38.76
C MET A 293 9.61 -56.22 -37.84
N GLU A 294 8.43 -55.76 -38.30
CA GLU A 294 7.43 -54.94 -37.62
C GLU A 294 6.62 -55.67 -36.52
N THR A 295 6.94 -56.89 -36.13
CA THR A 295 6.00 -57.71 -35.34
C THR A 295 6.66 -58.52 -34.20
N VAL A 296 6.96 -57.83 -33.10
CA VAL A 296 6.97 -58.44 -31.75
C VAL A 296 6.00 -57.65 -30.87
N ALA A 297 4.71 -57.91 -31.08
CA ALA A 297 3.61 -57.30 -30.35
C ALA A 297 3.24 -58.18 -29.13
N GLY A 298 3.33 -57.63 -27.93
CA GLY A 298 2.81 -58.28 -26.72
C GLY A 298 3.28 -57.62 -25.44
N ALA A 299 4.56 -57.81 -25.09
CA ALA A 299 5.16 -57.23 -23.88
C ALA A 299 5.74 -55.82 -24.14
N GLY A 300 6.36 -55.60 -25.31
CA GLY A 300 6.92 -54.31 -25.69
C GLY A 300 5.87 -53.23 -25.96
N GLY A 301 4.67 -53.60 -26.42
CA GLY A 301 3.62 -52.64 -26.79
C GLY A 301 3.00 -51.88 -25.61
N LYS A 302 2.91 -52.50 -24.42
CA LYS A 302 2.41 -51.83 -23.21
C LYS A 302 3.46 -50.91 -22.58
N LEU A 303 4.74 -51.33 -22.62
CA LEU A 303 5.85 -50.50 -22.19
C LEU A 303 6.00 -49.30 -23.15
N MET A 304 6.00 -49.55 -24.46
CA MET A 304 6.10 -48.51 -25.50
C MET A 304 4.88 -47.58 -25.52
N GLY A 305 3.67 -48.08 -25.24
CA GLY A 305 2.47 -47.25 -25.11
C GLY A 305 2.50 -46.35 -23.87
N TRP A 306 2.90 -46.87 -22.71
CA TRP A 306 3.10 -46.07 -21.49
C TRP A 306 4.23 -45.04 -21.64
N ILE A 307 5.29 -45.39 -22.37
CA ILE A 307 6.42 -44.51 -22.70
C ILE A 307 6.00 -43.41 -23.67
N ALA A 308 5.30 -43.75 -24.75
CA ALA A 308 4.84 -42.79 -25.75
C ALA A 308 3.88 -41.74 -25.16
N ASP A 309 3.04 -42.15 -24.20
CA ASP A 309 2.15 -41.26 -23.45
C ASP A 309 2.91 -40.31 -22.51
N GLN A 310 4.12 -40.64 -22.07
CA GLN A 310 4.92 -39.79 -21.17
C GLN A 310 5.97 -38.91 -21.89
N THR A 311 6.47 -39.31 -23.06
CA THR A 311 7.61 -38.61 -23.70
C THR A 311 7.24 -37.68 -24.84
N GLY A 312 6.01 -37.70 -25.36
CA GLY A 312 5.66 -36.94 -26.57
C GLY A 312 6.46 -37.40 -27.80
N PRO A 313 6.35 -36.69 -28.94
CA PRO A 313 6.96 -37.13 -30.20
C PRO A 313 8.49 -37.22 -30.06
N THR A 314 9.01 -38.43 -30.23
CA THR A 314 10.45 -38.74 -30.25
C THR A 314 11.17 -37.91 -31.30
N ALA A 315 12.33 -37.36 -30.94
CA ALA A 315 13.16 -36.58 -31.84
C ALA A 315 13.53 -37.39 -33.11
N PRO A 316 13.58 -36.74 -34.28
CA PRO A 316 13.98 -37.40 -35.52
C PRO A 316 15.43 -37.95 -35.39
N PRO A 317 15.71 -39.13 -35.95
CA PRO A 317 17.04 -39.73 -35.86
C PRO A 317 18.10 -38.83 -36.51
N GLY A 318 19.15 -38.48 -35.75
CA GLY A 318 20.30 -37.71 -36.24
C GLY A 318 20.41 -36.25 -35.77
N GLU A 319 19.45 -35.74 -34.96
CA GLU A 319 19.53 -34.40 -34.38
C GLU A 319 20.54 -34.35 -33.20
N PRO A 320 21.48 -33.39 -33.14
CA PRO A 320 22.42 -33.27 -32.03
C PRO A 320 21.67 -32.95 -30.73
N ARG A 321 22.09 -33.60 -29.63
CA ARG A 321 21.46 -33.51 -28.30
C ARG A 321 21.14 -32.08 -27.88
N ASP A 322 22.12 -31.19 -27.97
CA ASP A 322 21.99 -29.79 -27.55
C ASP A 322 20.86 -29.06 -28.31
N ALA A 323 20.60 -29.45 -29.58
CA ALA A 323 19.50 -28.89 -30.35
C ALA A 323 18.13 -29.41 -29.86
N VAL A 324 18.05 -30.68 -29.46
CA VAL A 324 16.84 -31.28 -28.87
C VAL A 324 16.56 -30.68 -27.49
N GLU A 325 17.58 -30.61 -26.63
CA GLU A 325 17.47 -30.02 -25.29
C GLU A 325 17.04 -28.56 -25.36
N ARG A 326 17.68 -27.77 -26.24
CA ARG A 326 17.33 -26.36 -26.43
C ARG A 326 15.91 -26.18 -26.96
N ARG A 327 15.44 -27.04 -27.88
CA ARG A 327 14.05 -26.99 -28.38
C ARG A 327 13.04 -27.30 -27.27
N VAL A 328 13.28 -28.34 -26.49
CA VAL A 328 12.40 -28.73 -25.38
C VAL A 328 12.40 -27.66 -24.28
N LEU A 329 13.57 -27.11 -23.96
CA LEU A 329 13.73 -26.01 -23.01
C LEU A 329 12.91 -24.78 -23.42
N VAL A 330 12.92 -24.40 -24.70
CA VAL A 330 12.08 -23.29 -25.23
C VAL A 330 10.60 -23.60 -25.06
N GLN A 331 10.16 -24.79 -25.46
CA GLN A 331 8.76 -25.18 -25.38
C GLN A 331 8.23 -25.18 -23.93
N GLU A 332 9.02 -25.72 -23.00
CA GLU A 332 8.66 -25.75 -21.57
C GLU A 332 8.70 -24.35 -20.95
N ALA A 333 9.65 -23.50 -21.35
CA ALA A 333 9.70 -22.11 -20.91
C ALA A 333 8.47 -21.32 -21.39
N GLU A 334 8.04 -21.48 -22.65
CA GLU A 334 6.83 -20.84 -23.18
C GLU A 334 5.58 -21.34 -22.46
N THR A 335 5.47 -22.65 -22.24
CA THR A 335 4.37 -23.24 -21.46
C THR A 335 4.31 -22.70 -20.05
N LEU A 336 5.45 -22.59 -19.36
CA LEU A 336 5.52 -22.00 -18.02
C LEU A 336 5.09 -20.54 -17.99
N LEU A 337 5.53 -19.73 -18.96
CA LEU A 337 5.18 -18.32 -19.05
C LEU A 337 3.66 -18.16 -19.29
N ASP A 338 3.05 -18.98 -20.14
CA ASP A 338 1.61 -18.96 -20.37
C ASP A 338 0.80 -19.38 -19.14
N VAL A 339 1.26 -20.42 -18.43
CA VAL A 339 0.68 -20.81 -17.14
C VAL A 339 0.78 -19.68 -16.12
N TRP A 340 1.94 -19.04 -16.00
CA TRP A 340 2.11 -17.92 -15.06
C TRP A 340 1.29 -16.69 -15.43
N ARG A 341 1.11 -16.41 -16.73
CA ARG A 341 0.29 -15.29 -17.21
C ARG A 341 -1.21 -15.52 -17.00
N SER A 342 -1.68 -16.76 -17.07
CA SER A 342 -3.09 -17.10 -16.85
C SER A 342 -3.48 -17.15 -15.37
N ARG A 343 -2.50 -17.27 -14.46
CA ARG A 343 -2.71 -17.34 -13.02
C ARG A 343 -3.11 -16.00 -12.40
N ALA A 344 -4.28 -15.98 -11.76
CA ALA A 344 -4.82 -14.79 -11.13
C ALA A 344 -3.93 -14.23 -10.00
N ASP A 345 -3.23 -15.10 -9.26
CA ASP A 345 -2.33 -14.75 -8.15
C ASP A 345 -1.00 -14.10 -8.60
N LEU A 346 -0.72 -14.09 -9.90
CA LEU A 346 0.51 -13.55 -10.49
C LEU A 346 0.28 -12.31 -11.36
N LYS A 347 -0.97 -11.85 -11.52
CA LYS A 347 -1.31 -10.69 -12.37
C LYS A 347 -0.56 -9.42 -11.97
N ASP A 348 -0.32 -9.22 -10.68
CA ASP A 348 0.39 -8.05 -10.15
C ASP A 348 1.89 -8.00 -10.50
N LEU A 349 2.47 -9.11 -10.98
CA LEU A 349 3.88 -9.16 -11.37
C LEU A 349 4.15 -8.47 -12.72
N ALA A 350 3.08 -8.00 -13.39
CA ALA A 350 3.16 -7.36 -14.71
C ALA A 350 4.03 -8.19 -15.66
N LEU A 351 3.69 -9.48 -15.81
CA LEU A 351 4.32 -10.39 -16.78
C LEU A 351 3.84 -10.02 -18.20
N ASP A 352 4.27 -8.86 -18.67
CA ASP A 352 4.00 -8.38 -20.02
C ASP A 352 4.82 -9.15 -21.06
N ALA A 353 4.42 -9.02 -22.33
CA ALA A 353 5.06 -9.74 -23.42
C ALA A 353 6.56 -9.39 -23.57
N SER A 354 6.97 -8.16 -23.23
CA SER A 354 8.36 -7.71 -23.35
C SER A 354 9.26 -8.36 -22.29
N ARG A 355 8.79 -8.42 -21.04
CA ARG A 355 9.51 -9.07 -19.94
C ARG A 355 9.63 -10.58 -20.15
N CYS A 356 8.57 -11.21 -20.65
CA CYS A 356 8.59 -12.63 -21.02
C CYS A 356 9.57 -12.91 -22.17
N ALA A 357 9.59 -12.07 -23.21
CA ALA A 357 10.54 -12.19 -24.31
C ALA A 357 11.99 -12.04 -23.82
N ARG A 358 12.27 -11.07 -22.96
CA ARG A 358 13.59 -10.87 -22.35
C ARG A 358 14.01 -12.05 -21.48
N ALA A 359 13.11 -12.60 -20.67
CA ALA A 359 13.40 -13.78 -19.85
C ALA A 359 13.74 -15.00 -20.73
N ARG A 360 13.01 -15.17 -21.84
CA ARG A 360 13.30 -16.22 -22.84
C ARG A 360 14.66 -16.01 -23.50
N GLU A 361 15.00 -14.79 -23.90
CA GLU A 361 16.32 -14.48 -24.49
C GLU A 361 17.47 -14.79 -23.52
N ILE A 362 17.34 -14.41 -22.24
CA ILE A 362 18.33 -14.71 -21.20
C ILE A 362 18.50 -16.23 -21.04
N LEU A 363 17.39 -16.96 -20.98
CA LEU A 363 17.38 -18.41 -20.83
C LEU A 363 17.98 -19.12 -22.05
N LEU A 364 17.74 -18.60 -23.27
CA LEU A 364 18.31 -19.11 -24.51
C LEU A 364 19.80 -18.78 -24.67
N ALA A 365 20.24 -17.63 -24.18
CA ALA A 365 21.63 -17.20 -24.22
C ALA A 365 22.51 -17.92 -23.18
N ALA A 366 21.90 -18.51 -22.15
CA ALA A 366 22.61 -19.29 -21.16
C ALA A 366 23.20 -20.58 -21.79
N PRO A 367 24.46 -20.93 -21.51
CA PRO A 367 25.02 -22.20 -21.94
C PRO A 367 24.27 -23.35 -21.26
N LEU A 368 23.97 -24.40 -22.01
CA LEU A 368 23.39 -25.61 -21.45
C LEU A 368 24.40 -26.24 -20.47
N PRO A 369 23.95 -26.73 -19.30
CA PRO A 369 24.84 -27.39 -18.36
C PRO A 369 25.45 -28.64 -19.01
N GLY A 370 26.76 -28.80 -18.91
CA GLY A 370 27.45 -29.97 -19.44
C GLY A 370 26.98 -31.26 -18.79
N VAL A 371 26.98 -32.34 -19.56
CA VAL A 371 26.68 -33.69 -19.06
C VAL A 371 27.71 -34.07 -18.01
N SER A 372 27.29 -34.35 -16.77
CA SER A 372 28.24 -34.82 -15.77
C SER A 372 28.74 -36.23 -16.14
N ALA A 373 30.04 -36.48 -16.02
CA ALA A 373 30.62 -37.81 -16.22
C ALA A 373 30.00 -38.87 -15.29
N GLU A 374 29.47 -38.43 -14.14
CA GLU A 374 28.76 -39.26 -13.16
C GLU A 374 27.47 -39.87 -13.72
N TRP A 375 26.84 -39.25 -14.71
CA TRP A 375 25.56 -39.70 -15.25
C TRP A 375 25.70 -41.03 -16.01
N GLU A 376 26.71 -41.19 -16.87
CA GLU A 376 26.89 -42.41 -17.67
C GLU A 376 27.21 -43.59 -16.76
N THR A 377 28.02 -43.34 -15.73
CA THR A 377 28.31 -44.32 -14.68
C THR A 377 27.06 -44.69 -13.89
N THR A 378 26.20 -43.74 -13.55
CA THR A 378 24.95 -44.00 -12.81
C THR A 378 23.95 -44.78 -13.67
N LEU A 379 23.79 -44.40 -14.94
CA LEU A 379 22.92 -45.10 -15.88
C LEU A 379 23.39 -46.54 -16.11
N ARG A 380 24.69 -46.75 -16.36
CA ARG A 380 25.25 -48.10 -16.52
C ARG A 380 25.07 -48.92 -15.25
N HIS A 381 25.33 -48.35 -14.07
CA HIS A 381 25.14 -49.03 -12.80
C HIS A 381 23.69 -49.49 -12.58
N GLU A 382 22.72 -48.62 -12.83
CA GLU A 382 21.29 -48.96 -12.72
C GLU A 382 20.85 -49.94 -13.82
N ALA A 383 21.39 -49.84 -15.04
CA ALA A 383 21.15 -50.82 -16.10
C ALA A 383 21.68 -52.21 -15.75
N THR A 384 22.92 -52.31 -15.26
CA THR A 384 23.52 -53.56 -14.78
C THR A 384 22.72 -54.15 -13.62
N ARG A 385 22.29 -53.30 -12.67
CA ARG A 385 21.44 -53.70 -11.55
C ARG A 385 20.11 -54.27 -12.04
N TRP A 386 19.42 -53.55 -12.93
CA TRP A 386 18.14 -53.97 -13.48
C TRP A 386 18.23 -55.30 -14.26
N VAL A 387 19.27 -55.49 -15.08
CA VAL A 387 19.53 -56.75 -15.82
C VAL A 387 19.76 -57.93 -14.86
N ARG A 388 20.45 -57.71 -13.74
CA ARG A 388 20.64 -58.73 -12.69
C ARG A 388 19.35 -59.07 -11.97
N GLU A 389 18.51 -58.06 -11.69
CA GLU A 389 17.23 -58.23 -11.00
C GLU A 389 16.15 -58.83 -11.93
N ASN A 390 16.30 -58.70 -13.26
CA ASN A 390 15.31 -59.14 -14.26
C ASN A 390 15.91 -60.06 -15.35
N PRO A 391 16.55 -61.19 -14.99
CA PRO A 391 17.32 -62.01 -15.93
C PRO A 391 16.46 -62.71 -17.00
N ALA A 392 15.15 -62.86 -16.76
CA ALA A 392 14.22 -63.45 -17.73
C ALA A 392 13.77 -62.48 -18.85
N LEU A 393 13.94 -61.17 -18.64
CA LEU A 393 13.62 -60.12 -19.62
C LEU A 393 14.85 -59.67 -20.42
N ALA A 394 16.04 -60.08 -19.99
CA ALA A 394 17.33 -59.76 -20.62
C ALA A 394 17.91 -60.91 -21.49
N ARG A 395 17.20 -62.05 -21.55
CA ARG A 395 17.43 -63.16 -22.50
C ARG A 395 16.48 -63.00 -23.68
#